data_AF-A0A7C3KWH5-F1
#
_entry.id   AF-A0A7C3KWH5-F1
#
_cell.length_a   1.000
_cell.length_b   1.000
_cell.length_c   1.000
_cell.angle_alpha   90.00
_cell.angle_beta   90.00
_cell.angle_gamma   90.00
#
_symmetry.space_group_name_H-M   'P 1'
#
loop_
_entity.id
_entity.type
_entity.pdbx_description
1 polymer ?
#
loop_
_entity_poly.entity_id
_entity_poly.type
_entity_poly.pdbx_seq_one_letter_code
_entity_poly.pdbx_strand_id
1 'polypeptide(L)'
;MATRNLDRETIVSALKRLFEHLCERGIVGEICLLGGAVMVLSFKARPATKDVDAIFSPSGTIRELAFALGIELGLPENWLNDGAKGFLSSNHEVAAGDLPQFDHLRVTAPTAEYMLAMKCMAAGIATGAGEPDDTADIGFLMQHLNVKTVERALEVIARYYPDSSVPVRTRFLLEDLLGGPP
;
A
#
# COMPACT_ATOMS: atom_id res chain seq x y z
N MET A 1 -1.24 6.48 24.06
CA MET A 1 -0.60 7.61 23.35
C MET A 1 -1.35 7.78 22.03
N ALA A 2 -1.65 9.01 21.60
CA ALA A 2 -2.34 9.23 20.33
C ALA A 2 -1.44 8.75 19.18
N THR A 3 -1.93 7.83 18.35
CA THR A 3 -1.20 7.36 17.17
C THR A 3 -1.01 8.54 16.23
N ARG A 4 0.24 8.95 16.00
CA ARG A 4 0.58 9.99 15.03
C ARG A 4 0.46 9.40 13.63
N ASN A 5 -0.45 9.92 12.81
CA ASN A 5 -0.50 9.55 11.39
C ASN A 5 0.79 10.03 10.69
N LEU A 6 1.23 9.25 9.71
CA LEU A 6 2.42 9.47 8.91
C LEU A 6 2.04 10.23 7.63
N ASP A 7 2.44 11.49 7.54
CA ASP A 7 2.33 12.27 6.31
C ASP A 7 3.48 11.98 5.34
N ARG A 8 3.40 12.56 4.14
CA ARG A 8 4.44 12.40 3.11
C ARG A 8 5.83 12.74 3.63
N GLU A 9 5.99 13.87 4.32
CA GLU A 9 7.31 14.33 4.77
C GLU A 9 7.91 13.36 5.79
N THR A 10 7.08 12.87 6.71
CA THR A 10 7.44 11.87 7.71
C THR A 10 7.88 10.56 7.05
N ILE A 11 7.11 10.04 6.09
CA ILE A 11 7.44 8.78 5.41
C ILE A 11 8.75 8.92 4.61
N VAL A 12 8.91 10.02 3.86
CA VAL A 12 10.13 10.25 3.06
C VAL A 12 11.35 10.43 3.96
N SER A 13 11.22 11.15 5.07
CA SER A 13 12.29 11.29 6.07
C SER A 13 12.69 9.94 6.67
N ALA A 14 11.72 9.11 7.06
CA ALA A 14 11.98 7.78 7.60
C ALA A 14 12.65 6.85 6.58
N LEU A 15 12.21 6.86 5.31
CA LEU A 15 12.87 6.11 4.23
C LEU A 15 14.30 6.59 3.97
N LYS A 16 14.56 7.90 4.07
CA LYS A 16 15.90 8.45 3.94
C LYS A 16 16.81 8.00 5.09
N ARG A 17 16.32 8.02 6.34
CA ARG A 17 17.08 7.52 7.50
C ARG A 17 17.37 6.02 7.39
N LEU A 18 16.40 5.25 6.89
CA LEU A 18 16.61 3.83 6.61
C LEU A 18 17.70 3.61 5.55
N PHE A 19 17.66 4.37 4.45
CA PHE A 19 18.71 4.38 3.45
C PHE A 19 20.09 4.70 4.06
N GLU A 20 20.19 5.73 4.90
CA GLU A 20 21.47 6.14 5.53
C GLU A 20 22.06 4.99 6.36
N HIS A 21 21.25 4.29 7.16
CA HIS A 21 21.72 3.13 7.92
C HIS A 21 22.07 1.91 7.05
N LEU A 22 21.35 1.69 5.95
CA LEU A 22 21.68 0.64 4.99
C LEU A 22 23.04 0.93 4.33
N CYS A 23 23.27 2.19 3.95
CA CYS A 23 24.53 2.68 3.38
C CYS A 23 25.69 2.51 4.36
N GLU A 24 25.54 2.90 5.63
CA GLU A 24 26.54 2.71 6.69
C GLU A 24 26.95 1.24 6.87
N ARG A 25 26.01 0.32 6.64
CA ARG A 25 26.23 -1.13 6.74
C ARG A 25 26.70 -1.76 5.42
N GLY A 26 26.79 -1.00 4.33
CA GLY A 26 27.12 -1.52 3.00
C GLY A 26 26.06 -2.50 2.44
N ILE A 27 24.80 -2.33 2.85
CA ILE A 27 23.69 -3.21 2.47
C ILE A 27 22.82 -2.47 1.45
N VAL A 28 22.43 -3.16 0.37
CA VAL A 28 21.42 -2.65 -0.57
C VAL A 28 20.07 -3.23 -0.16
N GLY A 29 19.12 -2.34 0.14
CA GLY A 29 17.74 -2.67 0.48
C GLY A 29 16.78 -2.45 -0.68
N GLU A 30 15.66 -3.15 -0.62
CA GLU A 30 14.52 -2.99 -1.52
C GLU A 30 13.24 -2.89 -0.70
N ILE A 31 12.40 -1.92 -1.02
CA ILE A 31 11.08 -1.72 -0.43
C ILE A 31 10.07 -1.57 -1.56
N CYS A 32 9.05 -2.41 -1.57
CA CYS A 32 7.84 -2.16 -2.34
C CYS A 32 6.73 -1.74 -1.38
N LEU A 33 6.37 -0.46 -1.41
CA LEU A 33 5.31 0.14 -0.63
C LEU A 33 3.96 -0.41 -1.07
N LEU A 34 3.08 -0.67 -0.10
CA LEU A 34 1.72 -1.17 -0.28
C LEU A 34 0.73 -0.27 0.48
N GLY A 35 -0.56 -0.55 0.33
CA GLY A 35 -1.60 0.01 1.20
C GLY A 35 -1.65 1.54 1.22
N GLY A 36 -1.88 2.12 2.40
CA GLY A 36 -2.08 3.56 2.58
C GLY A 36 -0.87 4.42 2.20
N ALA A 37 0.36 3.91 2.36
CA ALA A 37 1.57 4.65 2.00
C ALA A 37 1.66 4.95 0.50
N VAL A 38 1.17 4.02 -0.34
CA VAL A 38 1.06 4.22 -1.80
C VAL A 38 0.07 5.34 -2.11
N MET A 39 -1.04 5.40 -1.39
CA MET A 39 -2.06 6.44 -1.57
C MET A 39 -1.56 7.83 -1.20
N VAL A 40 -0.67 7.93 -0.21
CA VAL A 40 -0.01 9.19 0.20
C VAL A 40 1.13 9.57 -0.76
N LEU A 41 2.03 8.63 -1.11
CA LEU A 41 3.26 8.91 -1.82
C LEU A 41 3.14 8.86 -3.35
N SER A 42 2.41 7.91 -3.92
CA SER A 42 2.26 7.80 -5.38
C SER A 42 1.08 8.62 -5.87
N PHE A 43 -0.08 8.45 -5.22
CA PHE A 43 -1.34 9.01 -5.72
C PHE A 43 -1.71 10.38 -5.15
N LYS A 44 -1.10 10.78 -4.01
CA LYS A 44 -1.46 12.01 -3.29
C LYS A 44 -2.96 12.10 -2.99
N ALA A 45 -3.61 10.96 -2.76
CA ALA A 45 -5.05 10.85 -2.58
C ALA A 45 -5.50 11.39 -1.21
N ARG A 46 -4.61 11.34 -0.21
CA ARG A 46 -4.85 11.80 1.17
C ARG A 46 -3.55 12.24 1.84
N PRO A 47 -3.62 13.09 2.90
CA PRO A 47 -2.43 13.72 3.46
C PRO A 47 -1.56 12.79 4.32
N ALA A 48 -2.14 11.72 4.89
CA ALA A 48 -1.43 10.83 5.81
C ALA A 48 -2.06 9.42 5.86
N THR A 49 -1.29 8.47 6.40
CA THR A 49 -1.67 7.06 6.68
C THR A 49 -1.31 6.70 8.11
N LYS A 50 -1.87 5.62 8.67
CA LYS A 50 -1.56 5.17 10.04
C LYS A 50 -0.15 4.56 10.14
N ASP A 51 0.22 3.82 9.11
CA ASP A 51 1.46 3.07 8.97
C ASP A 51 1.86 2.92 7.50
N VAL A 52 3.04 2.34 7.28
CA VAL A 52 3.62 2.00 5.99
C VAL A 52 3.63 0.47 5.87
N ASP A 53 2.66 -0.06 5.12
CA ASP A 53 2.73 -1.44 4.63
C ASP A 53 3.77 -1.55 3.51
N ALA A 54 4.62 -2.57 3.56
CA ALA A 54 5.56 -2.85 2.49
C ALA A 54 6.00 -4.31 2.49
N ILE A 55 6.47 -4.78 1.33
CA ILE A 55 7.38 -5.91 1.27
C ILE A 55 8.80 -5.41 1.07
N PHE A 56 9.76 -6.08 1.69
CA PHE A 56 11.11 -5.56 1.73
C PHE A 56 12.17 -6.64 1.95
N SER A 57 13.37 -6.36 1.46
CA SER A 57 14.53 -7.25 1.51
C SER A 57 15.81 -6.43 1.72
N PRO A 58 16.76 -6.86 2.58
CA PRO A 58 16.70 -8.03 3.46
C PRO A 58 15.72 -7.83 4.63
N SER A 59 14.80 -8.77 4.83
CA SER A 59 13.66 -8.58 5.75
C SER A 59 14.08 -8.46 7.23
N GLY A 60 15.07 -9.23 7.68
CA GLY A 60 15.58 -9.15 9.06
C GLY A 60 16.20 -7.80 9.37
N THR A 61 17.10 -7.35 8.50
CA THR A 61 17.80 -6.06 8.64
C THR A 61 16.82 -4.88 8.58
N ILE A 62 15.88 -4.88 7.64
CA ILE A 62 14.92 -3.78 7.51
C ILE A 62 13.96 -3.74 8.71
N ARG A 63 13.52 -4.87 9.27
CA ARG A 63 12.71 -4.88 10.51
C ARG A 63 13.48 -4.32 11.70
N GLU A 64 14.73 -4.74 11.87
CA GLU A 64 15.60 -4.24 12.94
C GLU A 64 15.76 -2.72 12.85
N LEU A 65 16.08 -2.21 11.65
CA LEU A 65 16.23 -0.78 11.41
C LEU A 65 14.89 -0.02 11.57
N ALA A 66 13.78 -0.58 11.09
CA ALA A 66 12.46 0.02 11.25
C ALA A 66 12.12 0.22 12.74
N PHE A 67 12.38 -0.79 13.57
CA PHE A 67 12.18 -0.70 15.02
C PHE A 67 13.04 0.39 15.65
N ALA A 68 14.34 0.41 15.34
CA ALA A 68 15.27 1.43 15.86
C ALA A 68 14.86 2.85 15.43
N LEU A 69 14.50 3.02 14.15
CA LEU A 69 14.03 4.30 13.61
C LEU A 69 12.69 4.74 14.19
N GLY A 70 11.80 3.79 14.54
CA GLY A 70 10.56 4.09 15.22
C GLY A 70 10.81 4.79 16.56
N ILE A 71 11.78 4.30 17.33
CA ILE A 71 12.21 4.92 18.59
C ILE A 71 12.89 6.27 18.33
N GLU A 72 13.84 6.33 17.39
CA GLU A 72 14.60 7.54 17.06
C GLU A 72 13.69 8.70 16.63
N LEU A 73 12.72 8.42 15.77
CA LEU A 73 11.86 9.42 15.13
C LEU A 73 10.53 9.62 15.89
N GLY A 74 10.28 8.88 16.97
CA GLY A 74 9.04 8.93 17.73
C GLY A 74 7.82 8.46 16.93
N LEU A 75 8.00 7.47 16.05
CA LEU A 75 6.94 6.87 15.24
C LEU A 75 6.32 5.68 15.99
N PRO A 76 5.11 5.24 15.60
CA PRO A 76 4.52 4.00 16.09
C PRO A 76 5.49 2.82 15.92
N GLU A 77 5.48 1.86 16.85
CA GLU A 77 6.38 0.69 16.81
C GLU A 77 6.28 -0.10 15.50
N ASN A 78 5.08 -0.14 14.91
CA ASN A 78 4.79 -0.83 13.66
C ASN A 78 4.69 0.12 12.44
N TRP A 79 5.30 1.31 12.51
CA TRP A 79 5.19 2.33 11.45
C TRP A 79 5.60 1.83 10.07
N LEU A 80 6.49 0.83 9.99
CA LEU A 80 6.82 0.07 8.79
C LEU A 80 6.62 -1.41 9.08
N ASN A 81 5.74 -2.08 8.33
CA ASN A 81 5.42 -3.49 8.53
C ASN A 81 5.09 -4.22 7.22
N ASP A 82 5.02 -5.55 7.27
CA ASP A 82 4.71 -6.41 6.12
C ASP A 82 3.32 -7.05 6.20
N GLY A 83 2.37 -6.37 6.85
CA GLY A 83 1.00 -6.86 7.07
C GLY A 83 0.24 -7.10 5.76
N ALA A 84 0.46 -6.25 4.76
CA ALA A 84 -0.18 -6.39 3.45
C ALA A 84 0.39 -7.50 2.55
N LYS A 85 1.44 -8.24 2.95
CA LYS A 85 2.07 -9.26 2.09
C LYS A 85 1.13 -10.40 1.68
N GLY A 86 0.11 -10.67 2.50
CA GLY A 86 -0.89 -11.71 2.23
C GLY A 86 -1.77 -11.42 1.01
N PHE A 87 -1.79 -10.17 0.54
CA PHE A 87 -2.52 -9.75 -0.65
C PHE A 87 -1.67 -9.76 -1.91
N LEU A 88 -0.41 -10.21 -1.87
CA LEU A 88 0.41 -10.23 -3.08
C LEU A 88 -0.09 -11.25 -4.11
N SER A 89 -0.19 -10.78 -5.35
CA SER A 89 -0.41 -11.62 -6.52
C SER A 89 0.91 -12.18 -7.06
N SER A 90 0.85 -13.36 -7.68
CA SER A 90 1.94 -13.89 -8.51
C SER A 90 2.23 -13.01 -9.73
N ASN A 91 1.23 -12.27 -10.21
CA ASN A 91 1.31 -11.36 -11.35
C ASN A 91 1.51 -9.91 -10.88
N HIS A 92 2.23 -9.69 -9.78
CA HIS A 92 2.43 -8.34 -9.24
C HIS A 92 3.08 -7.42 -10.26
N GLU A 93 2.50 -6.23 -10.43
CA GLU A 93 3.04 -5.19 -11.30
C GLU A 93 3.43 -3.99 -10.45
N VAL A 94 4.72 -3.72 -10.37
CA VAL A 94 5.29 -2.67 -9.53
C VAL A 94 6.20 -1.76 -10.34
N ALA A 95 6.24 -0.48 -9.97
CA ALA A 95 7.09 0.51 -10.61
C ALA A 95 7.65 1.49 -9.57
N ALA A 96 8.78 2.13 -9.91
CA ALA A 96 9.31 3.24 -9.09
C ALA A 96 8.44 4.50 -9.21
N GLY A 97 7.97 4.82 -10.42
CA GLY A 97 7.21 6.06 -10.67
C GLY A 97 7.95 7.30 -10.15
N ASP A 98 7.23 8.19 -9.46
CA ASP A 98 7.76 9.40 -8.84
C ASP A 98 8.20 9.18 -7.37
N LEU A 99 8.36 7.92 -6.94
CA LEU A 99 8.80 7.62 -5.57
C LEU A 99 10.25 8.04 -5.35
N PRO A 100 10.61 8.48 -4.13
CA PRO A 100 12.00 8.80 -3.81
C PRO A 100 12.88 7.57 -4.00
N GLN A 101 14.01 7.75 -4.70
CA GLN A 101 15.02 6.71 -4.90
C GLN A 101 16.31 7.08 -4.17
N PHE A 102 17.02 6.06 -3.69
CA PHE A 102 18.28 6.21 -2.98
C PHE A 102 19.27 5.14 -3.46
N ASP A 103 20.58 5.42 -3.41
CA ASP A 103 21.60 4.52 -3.96
C ASP A 103 21.62 3.12 -3.30
N HIS A 104 21.30 3.04 -2.01
CA HIS A 104 21.28 1.79 -1.23
C HIS A 104 19.86 1.36 -0.84
N LEU A 105 18.83 2.01 -1.39
CA LEU A 105 17.44 1.65 -1.13
C LEU A 105 16.58 1.90 -2.37
N ARG A 106 16.19 0.82 -3.04
CA ARG A 106 15.22 0.88 -4.14
C ARG A 106 13.80 0.92 -3.60
N VAL A 107 13.00 1.88 -4.04
CA VAL A 107 11.61 2.05 -3.59
C VAL A 107 10.66 1.89 -4.78
N THR A 108 9.72 0.96 -4.68
CA THR A 108 8.67 0.72 -5.69
C THR A 108 7.28 0.73 -5.05
N ALA A 109 6.24 0.76 -5.88
CA ALA A 109 4.86 0.53 -5.47
C ALA A 109 4.07 -0.19 -6.58
N PRO A 110 2.93 -0.82 -6.25
CA PRO A 110 1.95 -1.30 -7.22
C PRO A 110 1.57 -0.24 -8.26
N THR A 111 1.34 -0.68 -9.50
CA THR A 111 0.65 0.14 -10.50
C THR A 111 -0.77 0.47 -10.01
N ALA A 112 -1.43 1.47 -10.62
CA ALA A 112 -2.77 1.87 -10.21
C ALA A 112 -3.80 0.72 -10.33
N GLU A 113 -3.75 -0.06 -11.41
CA GLU A 113 -4.62 -1.23 -11.59
C GLU A 113 -4.35 -2.30 -10.52
N TYR A 114 -3.07 -2.58 -10.23
CA TYR A 114 -2.73 -3.55 -9.19
C TYR A 114 -3.13 -3.07 -7.79
N MET A 115 -2.93 -1.78 -7.49
CA MET A 115 -3.35 -1.19 -6.21
C MET A 115 -4.87 -1.25 -6.03
N LEU A 116 -5.65 -0.98 -7.09
CA LEU A 116 -7.10 -1.13 -7.07
C LEU A 116 -7.49 -2.57 -6.73
N ALA A 117 -6.87 -3.55 -7.41
CA ALA A 117 -7.13 -4.95 -7.16
C ALA A 117 -6.80 -5.36 -5.71
N MET A 118 -5.62 -4.97 -5.20
CA MET A 118 -5.21 -5.24 -3.82
C MET A 118 -6.20 -4.67 -2.79
N LYS A 119 -6.62 -3.41 -2.96
CA LYS A 119 -7.59 -2.75 -2.06
C LYS A 119 -8.95 -3.46 -2.07
N CYS A 120 -9.44 -3.84 -3.25
CA CYS A 120 -10.68 -4.61 -3.39
C CYS A 120 -10.63 -5.98 -2.69
N MET A 121 -9.47 -6.67 -2.75
CA MET A 121 -9.27 -7.94 -2.04
C MET A 121 -9.22 -7.76 -0.53
N ALA A 122 -8.50 -6.74 -0.05
CA ALA A 122 -8.38 -6.43 1.38
C ALA A 122 -9.73 -6.05 1.99
N ALA A 123 -10.46 -5.13 1.37
CA ALA A 123 -11.78 -4.70 1.82
C ALA A 123 -12.82 -5.83 1.78
N GLY A 124 -12.68 -6.79 0.86
CA GLY A 124 -13.56 -7.95 0.75
C GLY A 124 -13.45 -8.93 1.91
N ILE A 125 -12.27 -9.04 2.54
CA ILE A 125 -12.01 -10.00 3.65
C ILE A 125 -12.15 -9.35 5.03
N ALA A 126 -12.03 -8.03 5.13
CA ALA A 126 -12.17 -7.30 6.39
C ALA A 126 -13.47 -7.67 7.13
N THR A 127 -13.42 -7.88 8.45
CA THR A 127 -14.60 -8.16 9.27
C THR A 127 -15.29 -6.86 9.66
N GLY A 128 -16.55 -6.64 9.23
CA GLY A 128 -17.27 -5.36 9.42
C GLY A 128 -17.12 -4.43 8.21
N ALA A 129 -17.81 -3.28 8.15
CA ALA A 129 -17.57 -2.28 7.09
C ALA A 129 -16.05 -2.05 7.00
N GLY A 130 -15.45 -2.21 5.81
CA GLY A 130 -13.99 -2.09 5.63
C GLY A 130 -13.45 -0.80 6.22
N GLU A 131 -12.13 -0.65 6.35
CA GLU A 131 -11.61 0.60 6.89
C GLU A 131 -12.13 1.77 6.04
N PRO A 132 -12.62 2.88 6.63
CA PRO A 132 -13.16 4.01 5.86
C PRO A 132 -12.20 4.50 4.78
N ASP A 133 -10.90 4.39 5.07
CA ASP A 133 -9.80 4.70 4.17
C ASP A 133 -9.76 3.76 2.95
N ASP A 134 -10.07 2.46 3.09
CA ASP A 134 -10.05 1.51 1.97
C ASP A 134 -11.15 1.82 0.95
N THR A 135 -12.37 2.08 1.42
CA THR A 135 -13.50 2.46 0.52
C THR A 135 -13.20 3.76 -0.23
N ALA A 136 -12.62 4.76 0.45
CA ALA A 136 -12.21 6.01 -0.16
C ALA A 136 -11.06 5.82 -1.17
N ASP A 137 -10.07 4.98 -0.82
CA ASP A 137 -8.93 4.66 -1.69
C ASP A 137 -9.40 3.91 -2.95
N ILE A 138 -10.35 2.96 -2.83
CA ILE A 138 -10.94 2.25 -3.98
C ILE A 138 -11.67 3.24 -4.88
N GLY A 139 -12.54 4.10 -4.32
CA GLY A 139 -13.25 5.12 -5.09
C GLY A 139 -12.30 6.06 -5.85
N PHE A 140 -11.24 6.52 -5.18
CA PHE A 140 -10.18 7.32 -5.81
C PHE A 140 -9.53 6.58 -6.98
N LEU A 141 -9.11 5.33 -6.78
CA LEU A 141 -8.42 4.55 -7.80
C LEU A 141 -9.32 4.25 -9.00
N MET A 142 -10.61 3.98 -8.76
CA MET A 142 -11.59 3.80 -9.83
C MET A 142 -11.75 5.08 -10.66
N GLN A 143 -11.84 6.24 -10.01
CA GLN A 143 -11.88 7.52 -10.70
C GLN A 143 -10.58 7.77 -11.49
N HIS A 144 -9.42 7.52 -10.88
CA HIS A 144 -8.11 7.69 -11.49
C HIS A 144 -7.92 6.82 -12.75
N LEU A 145 -8.44 5.59 -12.71
CA LEU A 145 -8.39 4.62 -13.81
C LEU A 145 -9.57 4.74 -14.79
N ASN A 146 -10.51 5.66 -14.57
CA ASN A 146 -11.76 5.78 -15.32
C ASN A 146 -12.57 4.47 -15.37
N VAL A 147 -12.58 3.73 -14.26
CA VAL A 147 -13.39 2.52 -14.06
C VAL A 147 -14.77 2.93 -13.58
N LYS A 148 -15.80 2.68 -14.41
CA LYS A 148 -17.17 3.18 -14.20
C LYS A 148 -18.22 2.10 -13.98
N THR A 149 -17.83 0.83 -14.06
CA THR A 149 -18.75 -0.32 -14.02
C THR A 149 -18.14 -1.42 -13.17
N VAL A 150 -18.99 -2.19 -12.50
CA VAL A 150 -18.57 -3.31 -11.64
C VAL A 150 -17.82 -4.35 -12.47
N GLU A 151 -18.25 -4.61 -13.70
CA GLU A 151 -17.63 -5.53 -14.64
C GLU A 151 -16.19 -5.13 -14.91
N ARG A 152 -15.96 -3.88 -15.29
CA ARG A 152 -14.61 -3.34 -15.51
C ARG A 152 -13.72 -3.43 -14.26
N ALA A 153 -14.27 -3.19 -13.07
CA ALA A 153 -13.52 -3.33 -11.83
C ALA A 153 -13.12 -4.80 -11.58
N LEU A 154 -14.03 -5.74 -11.82
CA LEU A 154 -13.76 -7.17 -11.71
C LEU A 154 -12.75 -7.66 -12.76
N GLU A 155 -12.79 -7.13 -13.98
CA GLU A 155 -11.75 -7.40 -15.00
C GLU A 155 -10.36 -6.95 -14.54
N VAL A 156 -10.25 -5.79 -13.88
CA VAL A 156 -8.98 -5.33 -13.30
C VAL A 156 -8.51 -6.30 -12.21
N ILE A 157 -9.42 -6.71 -11.31
CA ILE A 157 -9.09 -7.68 -10.24
C ILE A 157 -8.62 -9.01 -10.84
N ALA A 158 -9.31 -9.52 -11.86
CA ALA A 158 -9.05 -10.81 -12.50
C ALA A 158 -7.67 -10.89 -13.19
N ARG A 159 -7.04 -9.75 -13.52
CA ARG A 159 -5.65 -9.73 -14.02
C ARG A 159 -4.64 -10.23 -12.98
N TYR A 160 -4.94 -9.98 -11.70
CA TYR A 160 -4.04 -10.22 -10.59
C TYR A 160 -4.48 -11.39 -9.70
N TYR A 161 -5.78 -11.63 -9.57
CA TYR A 161 -6.31 -12.66 -8.68
C TYR A 161 -7.22 -13.62 -9.46
N PRO A 162 -7.10 -14.95 -9.26
CA PRO A 162 -8.04 -15.89 -9.81
C PRO A 162 -9.47 -15.59 -9.33
N ASP A 163 -10.47 -15.71 -10.19
CA ASP A 163 -11.87 -15.45 -9.85
C ASP A 163 -12.33 -16.21 -8.60
N SER A 164 -11.85 -17.44 -8.41
CA SER A 164 -12.17 -18.27 -7.23
C SER A 164 -11.65 -17.72 -5.91
N SER A 165 -10.72 -16.77 -5.93
CA SER A 165 -10.15 -16.12 -4.74
C SER A 165 -10.83 -14.80 -4.38
N VAL A 166 -11.60 -14.21 -5.30
CA VAL A 166 -12.26 -12.92 -5.09
C VAL A 166 -13.42 -13.08 -4.10
N PRO A 167 -13.39 -12.39 -2.95
CA PRO A 167 -14.47 -12.47 -1.98
C PRO A 167 -15.80 -12.00 -2.57
N VAL A 168 -16.90 -12.69 -2.26
CA VAL A 168 -18.26 -12.26 -2.68
C VAL A 168 -18.55 -10.82 -2.27
N ARG A 169 -18.04 -10.44 -1.09
CA ARG A 169 -18.17 -9.09 -0.54
C ARG A 169 -17.50 -8.01 -1.40
N THR A 170 -16.43 -8.34 -2.11
CA THR A 170 -15.77 -7.40 -3.02
C THR A 170 -16.74 -6.93 -4.11
N ARG A 171 -17.58 -7.84 -4.64
CA ARG A 171 -18.63 -7.45 -5.61
C ARG A 171 -19.63 -6.48 -5.00
N PHE A 172 -20.18 -6.78 -3.82
CA PHE A 172 -21.14 -5.91 -3.15
C PHE A 172 -20.58 -4.51 -2.85
N LEU A 173 -19.29 -4.44 -2.46
CA LEU A 173 -18.60 -3.17 -2.26
C LEU A 173 -18.49 -2.35 -3.55
N LEU A 174 -18.16 -3.00 -4.67
CA LEU A 174 -18.08 -2.34 -5.97
C LEU A 174 -19.44 -1.86 -6.46
N GLU A 175 -20.49 -2.65 -6.23
CA GLU A 175 -21.87 -2.26 -6.51
C GLU A 175 -22.24 -1.02 -5.69
N ASP A 176 -22.00 -1.00 -4.38
CA ASP A 176 -22.29 0.17 -3.53
C ASP A 176 -21.54 1.44 -4.00
N LEU A 177 -20.24 1.32 -4.29
CA LEU A 177 -19.38 2.43 -4.72
C LEU A 177 -19.74 3.00 -6.09
N LEU A 178 -20.22 2.17 -7.02
CA LEU A 178 -20.60 2.58 -8.36
C LEU A 178 -22.08 2.94 -8.50
N GLY A 179 -22.82 3.00 -7.38
CA GLY A 179 -24.26 3.26 -7.40
C GLY A 179 -25.02 2.15 -8.12
N GLY A 180 -24.67 0.90 -7.78
CA GLY A 180 -25.02 -0.34 -8.48
C GLY A 180 -26.49 -0.41 -8.84
N PRO A 181 -26.81 -1.14 -9.92
CA PRO A 181 -27.36 -0.61 -11.17
C PRO A 181 -28.67 0.19 -10.97
N PRO A 182 -29.23 0.87 -12.00
CA PRO A 182 -30.68 1.11 -11.97
C PRO A 182 -31.47 -0.18 -11.71
#